data_AF-A0ABD1EVA8-F1
#
_entry.id   AF-A0ABD1EVA8-F1
#
_cell.length_a   1.000
_cell.length_b   1.000
_cell.length_c   1.000
_cell.angle_alpha   90.00
_cell.angle_beta   90.00
_cell.angle_gamma   90.00
#
_symmetry.space_group_name_H-M   'P 1'
#
loop_
_entity.id
_entity.type
_entity.pdbx_description
1 polymer ?
#
loop_
_entity_poly.entity_id
_entity_poly.type
_entity_poly.pdbx_seq_one_letter_code
_entity_poly.pdbx_strand_id
1 'polypeptide(L)'
;MSDTSSSEDETLLLLTLMKASKTKRKHWVHPINRKREEQGEFSNRFGELLEHEERFLIYFRMSINSFNELYSLIKHDIEKQDTNWRMAIPAKERLAVFVR
;
A
#
# COMPACT_ATOMS: atom_id res chain seq x y z
N MET A 1 -34.33 28.44 36.45
CA MET A 1 -32.88 28.22 36.24
C MET A 1 -32.68 26.78 35.78
N SER A 2 -33.25 26.39 34.62
CA SER A 2 -33.40 24.96 34.29
C SER A 2 -33.39 24.63 32.78
N ASP A 3 -32.98 25.56 31.91
CA ASP A 3 -32.99 25.34 30.45
C ASP A 3 -31.60 25.09 29.82
N THR A 4 -30.51 25.21 30.57
CA THR A 4 -29.14 25.05 30.02
C THR A 4 -28.72 23.57 29.87
N SER A 5 -29.20 22.67 30.74
CA SER A 5 -28.77 21.25 30.76
C SER A 5 -29.21 20.47 29.51
N SER A 6 -30.39 20.77 28.94
CA SER A 6 -30.92 20.06 27.77
C SER A 6 -30.11 20.32 26.50
N SER A 7 -29.50 21.51 26.39
CA SER A 7 -28.70 21.89 25.21
C SER A 7 -27.35 21.17 25.19
N GLU A 8 -26.75 20.96 26.37
CA GLU A 8 -25.48 20.23 26.49
C GLU A 8 -25.65 18.75 26.11
N ASP A 9 -26.75 18.12 26.53
CA ASP A 9 -27.06 16.73 26.18
C ASP A 9 -27.35 16.56 24.67
N GLU A 10 -28.08 17.49 24.06
CA GLU A 10 -28.32 17.50 22.61
C GLU A 10 -27.04 17.70 21.80
N THR A 11 -26.17 18.60 22.24
CA THR A 11 -24.86 18.81 21.58
C THR A 11 -23.93 17.60 21.75
N LEU A 12 -23.98 16.93 22.90
CA LEU A 12 -23.23 15.69 23.15
C LEU A 12 -23.75 14.55 22.25
N LEU A 13 -25.07 14.44 22.08
CA LEU A 13 -25.69 13.47 21.18
C LEU A 13 -25.30 13.73 19.72
N LEU A 14 -25.36 14.99 19.27
CA LEU A 14 -24.96 15.40 17.93
C LEU A 14 -23.48 15.09 17.65
N LEU A 15 -22.59 15.40 18.60
CA LEU A 15 -21.16 15.09 18.50
C LEU A 15 -20.91 13.58 18.40
N THR A 16 -21.68 12.77 19.14
CA THR A 16 -21.58 11.31 19.14
C THR A 16 -22.04 10.72 17.80
N LEU A 17 -23.14 11.23 17.24
CA LEU A 17 -23.63 10.86 15.91
C LEU A 17 -22.66 11.29 14.80
N MET A 18 -22.07 12.49 14.88
CA MET A 18 -21.04 12.95 13.94
C MET A 18 -19.77 12.11 14.00
N LYS A 19 -19.35 11.65 15.19
CA LYS A 19 -18.23 10.71 15.35
C LYS A 19 -18.57 9.31 14.80
N ALA A 20 -19.80 8.84 15.00
CA ALA A 20 -20.28 7.56 14.46
C ALA A 20 -20.51 7.60 12.93
N SER A 21 -20.79 8.78 12.38
CA SER A 21 -20.96 9.07 10.95
C SER A 21 -19.65 9.09 10.15
N LYS A 22 -18.48 9.00 10.81
CA LYS A 22 -17.24 8.76 10.08
C LYS A 22 -17.36 7.40 9.43
N THR A 23 -17.54 7.40 8.11
CA THR A 23 -17.76 6.20 7.29
C THR A 23 -16.73 5.15 7.67
N LYS A 24 -17.18 4.08 8.32
CA LYS A 24 -16.31 2.97 8.69
C LYS A 24 -15.67 2.47 7.41
N ARG A 25 -14.34 2.39 7.39
CA ARG A 25 -13.59 1.94 6.22
C ARG A 25 -14.12 0.54 5.83
N LYS A 26 -14.79 0.43 4.68
CA LYS A 26 -15.46 -0.82 4.25
C LYS A 26 -14.49 -2.00 4.17
N HIS A 27 -13.24 -1.72 3.80
CA HIS A 27 -12.17 -2.71 3.73
C HIS A 27 -10.87 -2.12 4.27
N TRP A 28 -10.20 -2.82 5.20
CA TRP A 28 -8.82 -2.50 5.59
C TRP A 28 -7.86 -2.72 4.40
N VAL A 29 -8.00 -3.85 3.72
CA VAL A 29 -7.36 -4.16 2.44
C VAL A 29 -8.45 -4.61 1.46
N HIS A 30 -8.53 -3.95 0.30
CA HIS A 30 -9.52 -4.27 -0.73
C HIS A 30 -9.31 -5.70 -1.27
N PRO A 31 -10.37 -6.49 -1.55
CA PRO A 31 -10.25 -7.87 -2.05
C PRO A 31 -9.35 -8.02 -3.29
N ILE A 32 -9.36 -7.03 -4.19
CA ILE A 32 -8.47 -6.99 -5.37
C ILE A 32 -7.00 -7.07 -4.96
N ASN A 33 -6.61 -6.38 -3.89
CA ASN A 33 -5.23 -6.35 -3.41
C ASN A 33 -4.83 -7.60 -2.62
N ARG A 34 -5.79 -8.49 -2.32
CA ARG A 34 -5.49 -9.79 -1.69
C ARG A 34 -4.90 -10.78 -2.68
N LYS A 35 -5.24 -10.67 -3.96
CA LYS A 35 -4.71 -11.50 -5.05
C LYS A 35 -3.41 -10.96 -5.64
N ARG A 36 -2.67 -10.11 -4.90
CA ARG A 36 -1.41 -9.51 -5.37
C ARG A 36 -0.40 -10.59 -5.78
N GLU A 37 -0.27 -11.66 -5.03
CA GLU A 37 0.77 -12.65 -5.32
C GLU A 37 0.52 -13.39 -6.64
N GLU A 38 -0.75 -13.68 -6.95
CA GLU A 38 -1.16 -14.42 -8.16
C GLU A 38 -1.43 -13.51 -9.38
N GLN A 39 -2.01 -12.34 -9.15
CA GLN A 39 -2.51 -11.44 -10.21
C GLN A 39 -1.81 -10.08 -10.21
N GLY A 40 -0.82 -9.90 -9.33
CA GLY A 40 -0.06 -8.68 -9.23
C GLY A 40 0.75 -8.45 -10.49
N GLU A 41 0.81 -7.18 -10.89
CA GLU A 41 1.58 -6.80 -12.06
C GLU A 41 3.06 -7.14 -11.90
N PHE A 42 3.60 -7.02 -10.69
CA PHE A 42 4.97 -7.41 -10.41
C PHE A 42 5.18 -8.92 -10.59
N SER A 43 4.33 -9.77 -9.99
CA SER A 43 4.47 -11.22 -10.10
C SER A 43 4.46 -11.71 -11.56
N ASN A 44 3.60 -11.12 -12.40
CA ASN A 44 3.44 -11.56 -13.78
C ASN A 44 4.45 -10.88 -14.72
N ARG A 45 4.53 -9.54 -14.71
CA ARG A 45 5.33 -8.80 -15.69
C ARG A 45 6.81 -8.70 -15.35
N PHE A 46 7.19 -8.72 -14.07
CA PHE A 46 8.58 -8.52 -13.70
C PHE A 46 9.46 -9.69 -14.17
N GLY A 47 8.96 -10.92 -14.09
CA GLY A 47 9.66 -12.10 -14.61
C GLY A 47 9.86 -12.03 -16.13
N GLU A 48 8.79 -11.76 -16.88
CA GLU A 48 8.84 -11.58 -18.34
C GLU A 48 9.81 -10.47 -18.78
N LEU A 49 9.87 -9.36 -18.03
CA LEU A 49 10.80 -8.26 -18.32
C LEU A 49 12.26 -8.63 -18.07
N LEU A 50 12.56 -9.51 -17.10
CA LEU A 50 13.94 -9.95 -16.85
C LEU A 50 14.51 -10.80 -17.99
N GLU A 51 13.66 -11.49 -18.76
CA GLU A 51 14.08 -12.27 -19.93
C GLU A 51 14.36 -11.39 -21.17
N HIS A 52 13.86 -10.15 -21.16
CA HIS A 52 13.96 -9.21 -22.28
C HIS A 52 14.58 -7.88 -21.85
N GLU A 53 15.91 -7.81 -21.85
CA GLU A 53 16.67 -6.63 -21.37
C GLU A 53 16.26 -5.32 -22.06
N GLU A 54 16.01 -5.32 -23.37
CA GLU A 54 15.53 -4.13 -24.10
C GLU A 54 14.18 -3.62 -23.57
N ARG A 55 13.26 -4.56 -23.27
CA ARG A 55 11.94 -4.23 -22.71
C ARG A 55 12.08 -3.76 -21.27
N PHE A 56 12.97 -4.35 -20.49
CA PHE A 56 13.29 -3.92 -19.13
C PHE A 56 13.80 -2.48 -19.11
N LEU A 57 14.74 -2.16 -20.01
CA LEU A 57 15.29 -0.81 -20.17
C LEU A 57 14.21 0.21 -20.55
N ILE A 58 13.31 -0.12 -21.47
CA ILE A 58 12.21 0.78 -21.85
C ILE A 58 11.23 0.97 -20.68
N TYR A 59 10.93 -0.11 -19.95
CA TYR A 59 9.93 -0.12 -18.89
C TYR A 59 10.41 0.61 -17.62
N PHE A 60 11.64 0.34 -17.17
CA PHE A 60 12.20 0.92 -15.94
C PHE A 60 13.12 2.11 -16.20
N ARG A 61 13.45 2.42 -17.46
CA ARG A 61 14.45 3.45 -17.84
C ARG A 61 15.84 3.22 -17.21
N MET A 62 16.14 1.97 -16.84
CA MET A 62 17.42 1.55 -16.28
C MET A 62 17.72 0.09 -16.63
N SER A 63 19.00 -0.27 -16.67
CA SER A 63 19.40 -1.66 -16.93
C SER A 63 19.07 -2.55 -15.74
N ILE A 64 19.02 -3.86 -15.99
CA ILE A 64 18.82 -4.87 -14.93
C ILE A 64 19.95 -4.75 -13.89
N ASN A 65 21.18 -4.50 -14.33
CA ASN A 65 22.33 -4.33 -13.44
C ASN A 65 22.17 -3.10 -12.53
N SER A 66 21.85 -1.94 -13.11
CA SER A 66 21.63 -0.72 -12.32
C SER A 66 20.46 -0.86 -11.35
N PHE A 67 19.40 -1.56 -11.75
CA PHE A 67 18.29 -1.87 -10.86
C PHE A 67 18.73 -2.75 -9.68
N ASN A 68 19.52 -3.80 -9.92
CA ASN A 68 20.01 -4.69 -8.88
C ASN A 68 21.04 -4.00 -7.95
N GLU A 69 21.89 -3.13 -8.49
CA GLU A 69 22.79 -2.28 -7.69
C GLU A 69 21.99 -1.31 -6.80
N LEU A 70 21.01 -0.61 -7.36
CA LEU A 70 20.14 0.26 -6.57
C LEU A 70 19.41 -0.54 -5.49
N TYR A 71 18.89 -1.71 -5.85
CA TYR A 71 18.22 -2.60 -4.91
C TYR A 71 19.13 -3.02 -3.76
N SER A 72 20.38 -3.43 -4.02
CA SER A 72 21.30 -3.88 -2.97
C SER A 72 21.63 -2.77 -1.97
N LEU A 73 21.73 -1.52 -2.43
CA LEU A 73 22.01 -0.36 -1.60
C LEU A 73 20.86 -0.03 -0.65
N ILE A 74 19.62 -0.06 -1.14
CA ILE A 74 18.46 0.42 -0.37
C ILE A 74 17.66 -0.71 0.29
N LYS A 75 17.94 -1.98 -0.03
CA LYS A 75 17.13 -3.13 0.39
C LYS A 75 16.79 -3.06 1.87
N HIS A 76 17.79 -2.85 2.71
CA HIS A 76 17.64 -2.83 4.17
C HIS A 76 16.75 -1.68 4.67
N ASP A 77 16.72 -0.55 3.97
CA ASP A 77 15.89 0.61 4.33
C ASP A 77 14.43 0.45 3.88
N ILE A 78 14.21 -0.32 2.81
CA ILE A 78 12.89 -0.51 2.20
C ILE A 78 12.21 -1.82 2.58
N GLU A 79 12.95 -2.78 3.11
CA GLU A 79 12.40 -4.05 3.59
C GLU A 79 11.53 -3.83 4.82
N LYS A 80 10.37 -4.49 4.86
CA LYS A 80 9.44 -4.43 5.99
C LYS A 80 9.24 -5.84 6.52
N GLN A 81 9.09 -5.94 7.82
CA GLN A 81 8.79 -7.22 8.46
C GLN A 81 7.35 -7.66 8.16
N ASP A 82 7.21 -8.97 7.94
CA ASP A 82 5.91 -9.60 7.86
C ASP A 82 5.23 -9.61 9.22
N THR A 83 3.91 -9.47 9.21
CA THR A 83 3.09 -9.48 10.42
C THR A 83 1.97 -10.51 10.28
N ASN A 84 1.49 -11.05 11.39
CA ASN A 84 0.37 -12.01 11.40
C ASN A 84 -0.90 -11.48 10.74
N TRP A 85 -1.05 -10.16 10.65
CA TRP A 85 -2.23 -9.51 10.05
C TRP A 85 -2.09 -9.27 8.55
N ARG A 86 -0.86 -9.12 8.05
CA ARG A 86 -0.56 -8.79 6.66
C ARG A 86 0.90 -9.08 6.32
N MET A 87 1.09 -9.72 5.17
CA MET A 87 2.38 -9.82 4.48
C MET A 87 2.85 -8.46 3.97
N ALA A 88 4.12 -8.16 4.20
CA ALA A 88 4.77 -6.98 3.67
C ALA A 88 4.84 -7.06 2.15
N ILE A 89 4.92 -5.89 1.50
CA ILE A 89 5.24 -5.85 0.06
C ILE A 89 6.74 -6.09 -0.04
N PRO A 90 7.21 -7.08 -0.82
CA PRO A 90 8.62 -7.33 -1.02
C PRO A 90 9.37 -6.06 -1.42
N ALA A 91 10.58 -5.89 -0.89
CA ALA A 91 11.44 -4.75 -1.19
C ALA A 91 11.64 -4.55 -2.70
N LYS A 92 11.80 -5.65 -3.45
CA LYS A 92 12.00 -5.63 -4.90
C LYS A 92 10.76 -5.14 -5.65
N GLU A 93 9.57 -5.58 -5.22
CA GLU A 93 8.30 -5.09 -5.77
C GLU A 93 8.10 -3.60 -5.48
N ARG A 94 8.41 -3.15 -4.25
CA ARG A 94 8.36 -1.73 -3.91
C ARG A 94 9.26 -0.89 -4.81
N LEU A 95 10.49 -1.35 -5.04
CA LEU A 95 11.42 -0.64 -5.90
C LEU A 95 10.93 -0.60 -7.35
N ALA A 96 10.41 -1.72 -7.86
CA ALA A 96 9.86 -1.78 -9.21
C ALA A 96 8.68 -0.81 -9.40
N VAL A 97 7.79 -0.67 -8.41
CA VAL A 97 6.69 0.29 -8.48
C VAL A 97 7.19 1.74 -8.40
N PHE A 98 8.27 2.00 -7.67
CA PHE A 98 8.83 3.34 -7.52
C PHE A 98 9.53 3.85 -8.79
N VAL A 99 10.27 2.98 -9.48
CA VAL A 99 11.09 3.34 -10.65
C VAL A 99 10.27 3.46 -11.93
N ARG A 100 9.17 2.70 -12.03
CA ARG A 100 8.31 2.64 -13.20
C ARG A 100 7.75 4.01 -13.64
#